data_AF-A0A832EZ45-F1
#
_entry.id   AF-A0A832EZ45-F1
#
_cell.length_a   1.000
_cell.length_b   1.000
_cell.length_c   1.000
_cell.angle_alpha   90.00
_cell.angle_beta   90.00
_cell.angle_gamma   90.00
#
_symmetry.space_group_name_H-M   'P 1'
#
loop_
_entity.id
_entity.type
_entity.pdbx_description
1 polymer ?
#
loop_
_entity_poly.entity_id
_entity_poly.type
_entity_poly.pdbx_seq_one_letter_code
_entity_poly.pdbx_strand_id
1 'polypeptide(L)'
;METGKQDQNKPQEKNKTAKDQQKMVKFLVYELAFEFGLLIAIPLIALVYLGKWLDARYDTKYWVIIGVFLALTVSVITIAKRIKEIRKRLK
;
A
#
# COMPACT_ATOMS: atom_id res chain seq x y z
N MET A 1 34.98 -53.01 -11.05
CA MET A 1 33.55 -52.79 -10.75
C MET A 1 33.47 -52.16 -9.38
N GLU A 2 33.44 -50.84 -9.28
CA GLU A 2 33.00 -50.17 -8.04
C GLU A 2 32.14 -48.97 -8.44
N THR A 3 30.84 -49.17 -8.24
CA THR A 3 29.77 -48.20 -8.39
C THR A 3 29.84 -47.21 -7.24
N GLY A 4 30.48 -46.06 -7.48
CA GLY A 4 30.48 -44.90 -6.60
C GLY A 4 29.11 -44.25 -6.57
N LYS A 5 28.43 -44.43 -5.43
CA LYS A 5 27.10 -44.00 -5.04
C LYS A 5 26.74 -42.55 -5.46
N GLN A 6 25.51 -42.42 -5.92
CA GLN A 6 24.80 -41.19 -6.24
C GLN A 6 24.83 -40.16 -5.10
N ASP A 7 25.36 -38.97 -5.37
CA ASP A 7 25.12 -37.75 -4.62
C ASP A 7 23.69 -37.27 -4.94
N GLN A 8 22.71 -37.77 -4.18
CA GLN A 8 21.29 -37.50 -4.37
C GLN A 8 20.68 -36.69 -3.20
N ASN A 9 21.36 -35.64 -2.70
CA ASN A 9 20.78 -34.88 -1.57
C ASN A 9 21.04 -33.36 -1.54
N LYS A 10 20.84 -32.64 -2.66
CA LYS A 10 20.88 -31.15 -2.73
C LYS A 10 19.69 -30.38 -3.36
N PRO A 11 18.48 -30.92 -3.64
CA PRO A 11 17.36 -30.07 -4.11
C PRO A 11 16.50 -29.42 -3.02
N GLN A 12 16.50 -29.92 -1.77
CA GLN A 12 15.44 -29.59 -0.79
C GLN A 12 15.67 -28.32 0.04
N GLU A 13 16.92 -27.90 0.26
CA GLU A 13 17.21 -26.71 1.09
C GLU A 13 16.98 -25.40 0.32
N LYS A 14 17.32 -25.38 -0.97
CA LYS A 14 17.20 -24.18 -1.84
C LYS A 14 15.74 -23.79 -2.13
N ASN A 15 14.82 -24.76 -2.10
CA ASN A 15 13.42 -24.57 -2.47
C ASN A 15 12.54 -24.07 -1.31
N LYS A 16 12.89 -24.39 -0.06
CA LYS A 16 12.21 -23.87 1.14
C LYS A 16 12.47 -22.36 1.28
N THR A 17 13.74 -21.95 1.19
CA THR A 17 14.15 -20.54 1.23
C THR A 17 13.48 -19.69 0.14
N ALA A 18 13.33 -20.20 -1.08
CA ALA A 18 12.66 -19.46 -2.17
C ALA A 18 11.15 -19.28 -1.94
N LYS A 19 10.46 -20.30 -1.41
CA LYS A 19 9.02 -20.21 -1.09
C LYS A 19 8.75 -19.32 0.12
N ASP A 20 9.62 -19.36 1.12
CA ASP A 20 9.50 -18.51 2.32
C ASP A 20 9.78 -17.04 1.99
N GLN A 21 10.77 -16.76 1.13
CA GLN A 21 10.99 -15.41 0.61
C GLN A 21 9.80 -14.91 -0.22
N GLN A 22 9.18 -15.76 -1.06
CA GLN A 22 7.97 -15.37 -1.78
C GLN A 22 6.78 -15.08 -0.84
N LYS A 23 6.61 -15.86 0.23
CA LYS A 23 5.57 -15.58 1.24
C LYS A 23 5.81 -14.23 1.93
N MET A 24 7.05 -13.94 2.32
CA MET A 24 7.42 -12.65 2.93
C MET A 24 7.18 -11.49 1.97
N VAL A 25 7.61 -11.60 0.71
CA VAL A 25 7.38 -10.54 -0.29
C VAL A 25 5.89 -10.32 -0.54
N LYS A 26 5.09 -11.38 -0.65
CA LYS A 26 3.63 -11.25 -0.78
C LYS A 26 3.02 -10.53 0.43
N PHE A 27 3.44 -10.89 1.65
CA PHE A 27 2.97 -10.24 2.86
C PHE A 27 3.32 -8.75 2.89
N LEU A 28 4.58 -8.39 2.58
CA LEU A 28 5.02 -7.00 2.47
C LEU A 28 4.22 -6.21 1.43
N VAL A 29 3.93 -6.81 0.27
CA VAL A 29 3.14 -6.15 -0.78
C VAL A 29 1.70 -5.90 -0.31
N TYR A 30 1.07 -6.85 0.39
CA TYR A 30 -0.26 -6.65 0.97
C TYR A 30 -0.27 -5.57 2.04
N GLU A 31 0.70 -5.56 2.93
CA GLU A 31 0.84 -4.54 3.98
C GLU A 31 1.00 -3.14 3.36
N LEU A 32 1.86 -3.03 2.35
CA LEU A 32 2.07 -1.78 1.61
C LEU A 32 0.79 -1.33 0.91
N ALA A 33 0.11 -2.24 0.20
CA ALA A 33 -1.14 -1.92 -0.47
C ALA A 33 -2.24 -1.47 0.52
N PHE A 34 -2.29 -2.09 1.71
CA PHE A 34 -3.22 -1.72 2.76
C PHE A 34 -2.90 -0.34 3.34
N GLU A 35 -1.63 -0.02 3.60
CA GLU A 35 -1.21 1.29 4.06
C GLU A 35 -1.57 2.40 3.06
N PHE A 36 -1.30 2.17 1.77
CA PHE A 36 -1.71 3.10 0.70
C PHE A 36 -3.23 3.21 0.59
N GLY A 37 -3.97 2.10 0.73
CA GLY A 37 -5.42 2.08 0.73
C GLY A 37 -6.00 2.95 1.85
N LEU A 38 -5.52 2.79 3.09
CA LEU A 38 -5.93 3.60 4.22
C LEU A 38 -5.56 5.07 4.05
N LEU A 39 -4.36 5.36 3.53
CA LEU A 39 -3.88 6.72 3.30
C LEU A 39 -4.79 7.51 2.36
N ILE A 40 -5.43 6.85 1.38
CA ILE A 40 -6.38 7.45 0.44
C ILE A 40 -7.81 7.41 1.01
N ALA A 41 -8.21 6.29 1.61
CA ALA A 41 -9.57 6.08 2.11
C ALA A 41 -9.93 7.03 3.26
N ILE A 42 -9.01 7.26 4.21
CA ILE A 42 -9.23 8.15 5.36
C ILE A 42 -9.59 9.58 4.93
N PRO A 43 -8.78 10.30 4.13
CA PRO A 43 -9.11 11.66 3.72
C PRO A 43 -10.34 11.72 2.82
N LEU A 44 -10.58 10.71 1.97
CA LEU A 44 -11.79 10.64 1.14
C LEU A 44 -13.05 10.54 2.00
N ILE A 45 -13.12 9.56 2.89
CA ILE A 45 -14.29 9.35 3.74
C ILE A 45 -14.52 10.57 4.63
N ALA A 46 -13.46 11.10 5.24
CA ALA A 46 -13.54 12.27 6.11
C ALA A 46 -14.10 13.51 5.36
N LEU A 47 -13.56 13.82 4.17
CA LEU A 47 -13.97 15.00 3.41
C LEU A 47 -15.32 14.83 2.71
N VAL A 48 -15.69 13.60 2.29
CA VAL A 48 -17.04 13.33 1.77
C VAL A 48 -18.07 13.49 2.87
N TYR A 49 -17.80 12.96 4.07
CA TYR A 49 -18.72 13.10 5.20
C TYR A 49 -18.86 14.56 5.64
N LEU A 50 -17.74 15.28 5.70
CA LEU A 50 -17.74 16.71 5.96
C LEU A 50 -18.50 17.47 4.88
N GLY A 51 -18.25 17.18 3.60
CA GLY A 51 -18.95 17.78 2.47
C GLY A 51 -20.47 17.54 2.53
N LYS A 52 -20.91 16.33 2.87
CA LYS A 52 -22.33 16.01 3.08
C LYS A 52 -22.93 16.80 4.22
N TRP A 53 -22.20 17.00 5.31
CA TRP A 53 -22.66 17.79 6.45
C TRP A 53 -22.81 19.27 6.08
N LEU A 54 -21.88 19.83 5.29
CA LEU A 54 -22.01 21.19 4.75
C LEU A 54 -23.18 21.31 3.77
N ASP A 55 -23.31 20.37 2.83
CA ASP A 55 -24.42 20.36 1.86
C ASP A 55 -25.79 20.32 2.58
N ALA A 56 -25.92 19.52 3.65
CA ALA A 56 -27.13 19.47 4.46
C ALA A 56 -27.41 20.78 5.24
N ARG A 57 -26.37 21.56 5.58
CA ARG A 57 -26.50 22.83 6.30
C ARG A 57 -26.85 24.00 5.38
N TYR A 58 -26.37 23.99 4.14
CA TYR A 58 -26.52 25.08 3.19
C TYR A 58 -27.53 24.80 2.06
N ASP A 59 -28.16 23.62 2.05
CA ASP A 59 -29.10 23.14 1.01
C ASP A 59 -28.48 23.22 -0.41
N THR A 60 -27.18 22.94 -0.48
CA THR A 60 -26.40 22.89 -1.73
C THR A 60 -25.96 21.46 -2.03
N LYS A 61 -25.44 21.22 -3.25
CA LYS A 61 -24.90 19.90 -3.67
C LYS A 61 -23.44 19.94 -4.13
N TYR A 62 -22.75 21.06 -3.90
CA TYR A 62 -21.41 21.29 -4.44
C TYR A 62 -20.31 20.95 -3.43
N TRP A 63 -20.61 20.90 -2.12
CA TRP A 63 -19.58 20.72 -1.09
C TRP A 63 -18.98 19.32 -1.10
N VAL A 64 -19.77 18.28 -1.41
CA VAL A 64 -19.24 16.92 -1.59
C VAL A 64 -18.23 16.86 -2.74
N ILE A 65 -18.53 17.47 -3.90
CA ILE A 65 -17.62 17.46 -5.05
C ILE A 65 -16.31 18.18 -4.71
N ILE A 66 -16.39 19.35 -4.08
CA ILE A 66 -15.22 20.10 -3.62
C ILE A 66 -14.42 19.27 -2.61
N GLY A 67 -15.10 18.58 -1.69
CA GLY A 67 -14.48 17.68 -0.72
C GLY A 67 -13.74 16.52 -1.36
N VAL A 68 -14.29 15.91 -2.41
CA VAL A 68 -13.62 14.83 -3.17
C VAL A 68 -12.38 15.36 -3.89
N PHE A 69 -12.46 16.52 -4.55
CA PHE A 69 -11.30 17.14 -5.18
C PHE A 69 -10.19 17.44 -4.16
N LEU A 70 -10.55 18.03 -3.02
CA LEU A 70 -9.63 18.26 -1.91
C LEU A 70 -9.01 16.97 -1.39
N ALA A 71 -9.80 15.90 -1.23
CA ALA A 71 -9.30 14.61 -0.78
C ALA A 71 -8.27 14.01 -1.74
N LEU A 72 -8.53 14.11 -3.04
CA LEU A 72 -7.58 13.67 -4.07
C LEU A 72 -6.30 14.50 -4.01
N THR A 73 -6.40 15.84 -3.94
CA THR A 73 -5.21 16.71 -3.83
C THR A 73 -4.39 16.40 -2.57
N VAL A 74 -5.05 16.26 -1.42
CA VAL A 74 -4.40 15.91 -0.14
C VAL A 74 -3.72 14.54 -0.23
N SER A 75 -4.38 13.56 -0.85
CA SER A 75 -3.82 12.22 -1.05
C SER A 75 -2.55 12.28 -1.89
N VAL A 76 -2.57 12.99 -3.03
CA VAL A 76 -1.40 13.15 -3.91
C VAL A 76 -0.25 13.84 -3.19
N ILE A 77 -0.53 14.93 -2.46
CA ILE A 77 0.50 15.66 -1.69
C ILE A 77 1.12 14.77 -0.61
N THR A 78 0.30 14.00 0.09
CA THR A 78 0.74 13.12 1.18
C THR A 78 1.64 12.00 0.63
N ILE A 79 1.27 11.39 -0.50
CA ILE A 79 2.09 10.41 -1.20
C ILE A 79 3.41 11.04 -1.66
N ALA A 80 3.37 12.23 -2.28
CA ALA A 80 4.58 12.92 -2.72
C ALA A 80 5.53 13.26 -1.56
N LYS A 81 4.98 13.64 -0.40
CA LYS A 81 5.75 13.85 0.84
C LYS A 81 6.38 12.56 1.35
N ARG A 82 5.62 11.45 1.40
CA ARG A 82 6.12 10.12 1.79
C ARG A 82 7.28 9.68 0.89
N ILE A 83 7.15 9.84 -0.43
CA ILE A 83 8.22 9.49 -1.39
C ILE A 83 9.47 10.34 -1.14
N LYS A 84 9.31 11.67 -0.95
CA LYS A 84 10.44 12.55 -0.62
C LYS A 84 11.12 12.16 0.69
N GLU A 85 10.35 11.76 1.70
CA GLU A 85 10.89 11.35 2.99
C GLU A 85 11.67 10.04 2.89
N ILE A 86 11.14 9.03 2.16
CA ILE A 86 11.87 7.79 1.87
C ILE A 86 13.18 8.10 1.13
N ARG A 87 13.14 8.98 0.12
CA ARG A 87 14.34 9.41 -0.61
C ARG A 87 15.37 10.08 0.30
N LYS A 88 14.93 10.91 1.26
CA LYS A 88 15.82 11.61 2.20
C LYS A 88 16.47 10.65 3.19
N ARG A 89 15.80 9.57 3.60
CA ARG A 89 16.36 8.54 4.50
C ARG A 89 17.41 7.65 3.83
N LEU A 90 17.43 7.61 2.49
CA LEU A 90 18.37 6.82 1.70
C LEU A 90 19.63 7.59 1.27
N LYS A 91 19.75 8.87 1.63
CA LYS A 91 20.89 9.74 1.29
C LYS A 91 21.62 10.14 2.56
#